data_AF-A0A354M0H7-F1
#
_entry.id   AF-A0A354M0H7-F1
#
_cell.length_a   1.000
_cell.length_b   1.000
_cell.length_c   1.000
_cell.angle_alpha   90.00
_cell.angle_beta   90.00
_cell.angle_gamma   90.00
#
_symmetry.space_group_name_H-M   'P 1'
#
loop_
_entity.id
_entity.type
_entity.pdbx_description
1 polymer ?
#
loop_
_entity_poly.entity_id
_entity_poly.type
_entity_poly.pdbx_seq_one_letter_code
_entity_poly.pdbx_strand_id
1 'polypeptide(L)'
;MVLNYIWISFFLIAFGVAVIQSVFFGNLTIWNDIMNSSFTSAKTAFEISLGLTGVLSLWLGLMKIGERGGIIALFSRLISPLFCRLFPDLPKNHPAFGSIFMNVSANMLGLDNA
;
A
#
# COMPACT_ATOMS: atom_id res chain seq x y z
N MET A 1 9.74 -17.45 9.87
CA MET A 1 9.85 -18.72 9.11
C MET A 1 8.50 -19.30 8.64
N VAL A 2 7.39 -19.08 9.35
CA VAL A 2 6.03 -19.53 8.94
C VAL A 2 5.60 -18.98 7.57
N LEU A 3 5.90 -17.71 7.25
CA LEU A 3 5.51 -17.09 5.99
C LEU A 3 6.06 -17.84 4.75
N ASN A 4 7.26 -18.38 4.84
CA ASN A 4 7.88 -19.08 3.71
C ASN A 4 7.15 -20.40 3.39
N TYR A 5 6.67 -21.09 4.41
CA TYR A 5 5.84 -22.29 4.24
C TYR A 5 4.49 -21.99 3.59
N ILE A 6 3.86 -20.87 3.97
CA ILE A 6 2.59 -20.45 3.37
C ILE A 6 2.76 -20.19 1.87
N TRP A 7 3.80 -19.44 1.48
CA TRP A 7 4.09 -19.17 0.07
C TRP A 7 4.33 -20.45 -0.74
N ILE A 8 5.17 -21.34 -0.23
CA ILE A 8 5.45 -22.62 -0.91
C ILE A 8 4.17 -23.47 -1.03
N SER A 9 3.30 -23.45 -0.01
CA SER A 9 2.05 -24.20 -0.05
C SER A 9 1.09 -23.72 -1.14
N PHE A 10 0.99 -22.42 -1.42
CA PHE A 10 0.17 -21.90 -2.51
C PHE A 10 0.62 -22.41 -3.88
N PHE A 11 1.94 -22.44 -4.14
CA PHE A 11 2.48 -22.97 -5.40
C PHE A 11 2.26 -24.47 -5.54
N LEU A 12 2.47 -25.24 -4.47
CA LEU A 12 2.26 -26.69 -4.48
C LEU A 12 0.79 -27.06 -4.69
N ILE A 13 -0.13 -26.35 -4.04
CA ILE A 13 -1.58 -26.57 -4.22
C ILE A 13 -2.00 -26.20 -5.64
N ALA A 14 -1.57 -25.04 -6.15
CA ALA A 14 -1.89 -24.62 -7.51
C ALA A 14 -1.38 -25.62 -8.56
N PHE A 15 -0.15 -26.13 -8.39
CA PHE A 15 0.41 -27.16 -9.25
C PHE A 15 -0.37 -28.48 -9.15
N GLY A 16 -0.71 -28.92 -7.94
CA GLY A 16 -1.52 -30.14 -7.74
C GLY A 16 -2.89 -30.05 -8.41
N VAL A 17 -3.56 -28.91 -8.30
CA VAL A 17 -4.85 -28.66 -8.98
C VAL A 17 -4.68 -28.66 -10.50
N ALA A 18 -3.61 -28.05 -11.04
CA ALA A 18 -3.32 -28.05 -12.47
C ALA A 18 -3.12 -29.47 -13.01
N VAL A 19 -2.35 -30.30 -12.30
CA VAL A 19 -2.13 -31.71 -12.67
C VAL A 19 -3.43 -32.50 -12.63
N ILE A 20 -4.26 -32.32 -11.60
CA ILE A 20 -5.56 -33.01 -11.49
C ILE A 20 -6.48 -32.60 -12.66
N GLN A 21 -6.57 -31.31 -12.98
CA GLN A 21 -7.32 -30.81 -14.14
C GLN A 21 -6.80 -31.38 -15.46
N SER A 22 -5.48 -31.41 -15.67
CA SER A 22 -4.91 -31.94 -16.91
C SER A 22 -5.09 -33.45 -17.07
N VAL A 23 -4.94 -34.23 -16.00
CA VAL A 23 -4.96 -35.70 -16.06
C VAL A 23 -6.38 -36.28 -15.94
N PHE A 24 -7.20 -35.77 -15.02
CA PHE A 24 -8.54 -36.32 -14.78
C PHE A 24 -9.63 -35.65 -15.62
N PHE A 25 -9.48 -34.35 -15.93
CA PHE A 25 -10.46 -33.60 -16.72
C PHE A 25 -10.03 -33.39 -18.19
N GLY A 26 -8.82 -33.83 -18.57
CA GLY A 26 -8.27 -33.67 -19.92
C GLY A 26 -8.02 -32.22 -20.33
N ASN A 27 -8.05 -31.29 -19.38
CA ASN A 27 -7.92 -29.87 -19.67
C ASN A 27 -6.44 -29.47 -19.76
N LEU A 28 -5.90 -29.47 -20.98
CA LEU A 28 -4.54 -29.01 -21.27
C LEU A 28 -4.42 -27.47 -21.30
N THR A 29 -5.52 -26.72 -21.37
CA THR A 29 -5.47 -25.24 -21.39
C THR A 29 -5.17 -24.66 -20.03
N ILE A 30 -5.39 -25.42 -18.94
CA ILE A 30 -5.17 -24.98 -17.56
C ILE A 30 -3.79 -24.36 -17.32
N TRP A 31 -2.74 -24.91 -17.96
CA TRP A 31 -1.37 -24.37 -17.84
C TRP A 31 -1.24 -22.98 -18.47
N ASN A 32 -1.89 -22.78 -19.61
CA ASN A 32 -1.94 -21.49 -20.30
C ASN A 32 -2.81 -20.50 -19.51
N ASP A 33 -3.93 -20.95 -18.96
CA ASP A 33 -4.85 -20.13 -18.18
C ASP A 33 -4.20 -19.62 -16.89
N ILE A 34 -3.45 -20.48 -16.18
CA ILE A 34 -2.68 -20.10 -14.98
C ILE A 34 -1.62 -19.06 -15.34
N MET A 35 -0.89 -19.27 -16.44
CA MET A 35 0.14 -18.35 -16.91
C MET A 35 -0.46 -16.98 -17.26
N ASN A 36 -1.50 -16.96 -18.10
CA ASN A 36 -2.18 -15.74 -18.53
C ASN A 36 -2.84 -15.00 -17.37
N SER A 37 -3.44 -15.72 -16.42
CA SER A 37 -4.01 -15.13 -15.20
C SER A 37 -2.92 -14.48 -14.37
N SER A 38 -1.77 -15.13 -14.20
CA SER A 38 -0.63 -14.57 -13.47
C SER A 38 -0.11 -13.29 -14.11
N PHE A 39 0.03 -13.25 -15.44
CA PHE A 39 0.42 -12.04 -16.17
C PHE A 39 -0.63 -10.93 -16.08
N THR A 40 -1.91 -11.28 -16.15
CA THR A 40 -3.00 -10.31 -16.01
C THR A 40 -3.00 -9.69 -14.61
N SER A 41 -2.88 -10.51 -13.56
CA SER A 41 -2.75 -10.02 -12.19
C SER A 41 -1.52 -9.14 -12.00
N ALA A 42 -0.37 -9.50 -12.58
CA ALA A 42 0.84 -8.68 -12.55
C ALA A 42 0.64 -7.32 -13.23
N LYS A 43 -0.04 -7.29 -14.40
CA LYS A 43 -0.37 -6.05 -15.11
C LYS A 43 -1.27 -5.14 -14.26
N THR A 44 -2.34 -5.71 -13.67
CA THR A 44 -3.23 -4.96 -12.78
C THR A 44 -2.48 -4.39 -11.57
N ALA A 45 -1.65 -5.20 -10.91
CA ALA A 45 -0.85 -4.74 -9.78
C ALA A 45 0.11 -3.60 -10.19
N PHE A 46 0.70 -3.68 -11.38
CA PHE A 46 1.59 -2.65 -11.89
C PHE A 46 0.85 -1.35 -12.26
N GLU A 47 -0.32 -1.45 -12.90
CA GLU A 47 -1.17 -0.30 -13.22
C GLU A 47 -1.59 0.47 -11.96
N ILE A 48 -2.01 -0.25 -10.92
CA ILE A 48 -2.34 0.33 -9.61
C ILE A 48 -1.11 0.99 -8.98
N SER A 49 0.02 0.28 -8.97
CA SER A 49 1.27 0.79 -8.39
C SER A 49 1.77 2.06 -9.07
N LEU A 50 1.68 2.14 -10.40
CA LEU A 50 2.03 3.35 -11.16
C LEU A 50 1.12 4.53 -10.82
N GLY A 51 -0.20 4.30 -10.77
CA GLY A 51 -1.17 5.33 -10.37
C GLY A 51 -0.90 5.88 -8.97
N LEU A 52 -0.74 4.99 -7.99
CA LEU A 52 -0.45 5.35 -6.61
C LEU A 52 0.91 6.05 -6.48
N THR A 53 1.95 5.56 -7.16
CA THR A 53 3.29 6.18 -7.14
C THR A 53 3.25 7.61 -7.67
N GLY A 54 2.51 7.85 -8.76
CA GLY A 54 2.34 9.19 -9.31
C GLY A 54 1.73 10.15 -8.29
N VAL A 55 0.60 9.79 -7.70
CA VAL A 55 -0.09 10.63 -6.70
C VAL A 55 0.75 10.82 -5.43
N LEU A 56 1.35 9.75 -4.90
CA LEU A 56 2.22 9.81 -3.73
C LEU A 56 3.44 10.70 -3.97
N SER A 57 4.08 10.60 -5.13
CA SER A 57 5.26 11.42 -5.46
C SER A 57 4.92 12.91 -5.53
N LEU A 58 3.79 13.26 -6.15
CA LEU A 58 3.27 14.64 -6.19
C LEU A 58 3.01 15.15 -4.78
N TRP A 59 2.28 14.36 -3.97
CA TRP A 59 1.89 14.75 -2.63
C TRP A 59 3.10 14.92 -1.70
N LEU A 60 4.01 13.95 -1.69
CA LEU A 60 5.25 14.02 -0.91
C LEU A 60 6.11 15.20 -1.35
N GLY A 61 6.15 15.50 -2.65
CA GLY A 61 6.82 16.69 -3.19
C GLY A 61 6.23 18.00 -2.65
N LEU A 62 4.91 18.14 -2.72
CA LEU A 62 4.19 19.31 -2.18
C LEU A 62 4.40 19.46 -0.66
N MET A 63 4.33 18.36 0.09
CA MET A 63 4.58 18.37 1.53
C MET A 63 6.02 18.79 1.85
N LYS A 64 7.00 18.30 1.10
CA LYS A 64 8.42 18.69 1.30
C LYS A 64 8.65 20.18 1.03
N ILE A 65 7.90 20.77 0.09
CA ILE A 65 7.90 22.22 -0.12
C ILE A 65 7.25 22.94 1.06
N GLY A 66 6.10 22.47 1.54
CA GLY A 66 5.41 23.03 2.72
C GLY A 66 6.22 22.94 4.02
N GLU A 67 7.00 21.88 4.19
CA GLU A 67 7.93 21.69 5.31
C GLU A 67 9.02 22.75 5.29
N ARG A 68 9.69 22.91 4.14
CA ARG A 68 10.74 23.91 3.94
C ARG A 68 10.22 25.34 4.02
N GLY A 69 8.97 25.57 3.62
CA GLY A 69 8.28 26.86 3.72
C GLY A 69 7.76 27.20 5.12
N GLY A 70 7.93 26.31 6.11
CA GLY A 70 7.46 26.54 7.49
C GLY A 70 5.94 26.41 7.68
N ILE A 71 5.18 26.04 6.63
CA ILE A 71 3.73 25.84 6.68
C ILE A 71 3.39 24.71 7.65
N ILE A 72 4.17 23.64 7.67
CA ILE A 72 3.97 22.51 8.59
C ILE A 72 4.15 22.95 10.06
N ALA A 73 5.11 23.83 10.35
CA ALA A 73 5.29 24.38 11.69
C ALA A 73 4.12 25.30 12.11
N LEU A 74 3.57 26.07 11.16
CA LEU A 74 2.38 26.91 11.39
C LEU A 74 1.15 26.06 11.69
N PHE A 75 0.87 25.05 10.85
CA PHE A 75 -0.24 24.12 11.06
C PHE A 75 -0.07 23.30 12.34
N SER A 76 1.15 22.84 12.65
CA SER A 76 1.43 22.12 13.89
C SER A 76 1.09 22.97 15.12
N ARG A 77 1.42 24.28 15.12
CA ARG A 77 1.01 25.20 16.19
C ARG A 77 -0.50 25.38 16.27
N LEU A 78 -1.18 25.43 15.13
CA LEU A 78 -2.63 25.65 15.04
C LEU A 78 -3.43 24.41 15.50
N ILE A 79 -2.90 23.23 15.22
CA ILE A 79 -3.49 21.92 15.54
C ILE A 79 -3.01 21.36 16.89
N SER A 80 -1.91 21.91 17.44
CA SER A 80 -1.38 21.57 18.78
C SER A 80 -2.45 21.49 19.88
N PRO A 81 -3.42 22.42 20.03
CA PRO A 81 -4.44 22.29 21.08
C PRO A 81 -5.36 21.07 20.89
N LEU A 82 -5.62 20.65 19.66
CA LEU A 82 -6.41 19.46 19.37
C LEU A 82 -5.62 18.19 19.71
N PHE A 83 -4.36 18.12 19.29
CA PHE A 83 -3.53 16.94 19.52
C PHE A 83 -3.04 16.79 20.95
N CYS A 84 -2.74 17.87 21.68
CA CYS A 84 -2.44 17.77 23.11
C CYS A 84 -3.65 17.25 23.91
N ARG A 85 -4.87 17.34 23.36
CA ARG A 85 -6.08 16.80 23.97
C ARG A 85 -6.34 15.33 23.58
N LEU A 86 -6.03 14.95 22.35
CA LEU A 86 -6.19 13.58 21.83
C LEU A 86 -5.01 12.66 22.21
N PHE A 87 -3.81 13.21 22.30
CA PHE A 87 -2.55 12.52 22.58
C PHE A 87 -1.77 13.30 23.66
N PRO A 88 -2.14 13.17 24.95
CA PRO A 88 -1.53 13.92 26.04
C PRO A 88 -0.04 13.64 26.26
N ASP A 89 0.47 12.49 25.81
CA ASP A 89 1.90 12.11 25.94
C ASP A 89 2.81 12.73 24.86
N LEU A 90 2.27 13.42 23.84
CA LEU A 90 3.05 13.99 22.73
C LEU A 90 3.45 15.45 23.03
N PRO A 91 4.75 15.75 23.24
CA PRO A 91 5.21 17.11 23.52
C PRO A 91 5.01 18.05 22.32
N LYS A 92 4.88 19.35 22.61
CA LYS A 92 4.71 20.40 21.58
C LYS A 92 5.91 20.40 20.62
N ASN A 93 5.66 20.51 19.32
CA ASN A 93 6.65 20.41 18.22
C ASN A 93 7.33 19.04 18.03
N HIS A 94 6.74 17.93 18.50
CA HIS A 94 7.30 16.61 18.19
C HIS A 94 7.15 16.29 16.67
N PRO A 95 8.20 15.78 15.99
CA PRO A 95 8.16 15.46 14.55
C PRO A 95 7.06 14.46 14.16
N ALA A 96 6.54 13.70 15.12
CA ALA A 96 5.38 12.81 14.94
C ALA A 96 4.12 13.52 14.42
N PHE A 97 3.97 14.83 14.63
CA PHE A 97 2.87 15.58 14.04
C PHE A 97 2.90 15.54 12.51
N GLY A 98 4.10 15.62 11.90
CA GLY A 98 4.27 15.50 10.45
C GLY A 98 3.87 14.11 9.94
N SER A 99 4.25 13.05 10.66
CA SER A 99 3.91 11.66 10.30
C SER A 99 2.41 11.37 10.40
N ILE A 100 1.72 11.88 11.44
CA ILE A 100 0.27 11.71 11.59
C ILE A 100 -0.46 12.52 10.54
N PHE A 101 -0.04 13.76 10.28
CA PHE A 101 -0.63 14.60 9.23
C PHE A 101 -0.45 13.97 7.85
N MET A 102 0.71 13.35 7.61
CA MET A 102 0.98 12.58 6.39
C MET A 102 0.06 11.37 6.26
N ASN A 103 -0.19 10.63 7.35
CA ASN A 103 -1.12 9.51 7.34
C ASN A 103 -2.56 9.98 7.09
N VAL A 104 -3.03 11.02 7.79
CA VAL A 104 -4.37 11.61 7.57
C VAL A 104 -4.53 12.14 6.14
N SER A 105 -3.51 12.81 5.62
CA SER A 105 -3.51 13.29 4.23
C SER A 105 -3.56 12.16 3.22
N ALA A 106 -2.85 11.05 3.48
CA ALA A 106 -2.91 9.85 2.65
C ALA A 106 -4.34 9.27 2.65
N ASN A 107 -4.99 9.18 3.81
CA ASN A 107 -6.40 8.77 3.90
C ASN A 107 -7.33 9.75 3.16
N MET A 108 -7.13 11.06 3.28
CA MET A 108 -7.96 12.07 2.59
C MET A 108 -7.82 12.03 1.06
N LEU A 109 -6.68 11.58 0.54
CA LEU A 109 -6.44 11.39 -0.89
C LEU A 109 -6.93 10.03 -1.40
N GLY A 110 -7.55 9.22 -0.55
CA GLY A 110 -8.00 7.87 -0.87
C GLY A 110 -6.85 6.90 -1.13
N LEU A 111 -5.65 7.22 -0.63
CA LEU A 111 -4.45 6.37 -0.76
C LEU A 111 -4.42 5.24 0.28
N ASP A 112 -5.35 5.25 1.24
CA ASP A 112 -5.57 4.18 2.23
C ASP A 112 -6.54 3.09 1.73
N ASN A 113 -7.30 3.36 0.66
CA ASN A 113 -8.37 2.51 0.16
C ASN A 113 -8.12 1.96 -1.25
N ALA A 114 -6.87 1.56 -1.51
CA ALA A 114 -6.44 0.83 -2.70
C ALA A 114 -5.53 -0.35 -2.32
#